data_AF-A0A251SI80-F1
#
_entry.id   AF-A0A251SI80-F1
#
_cell.length_a   1.000
_cell.length_b   1.000
_cell.length_c   1.000
_cell.angle_alpha   90.00
_cell.angle_beta   90.00
_cell.angle_gamma   90.00
#
_symmetry.space_group_name_H-M   'P 1'
#
loop_
_entity.id
_entity.type
_entity.pdbx_description
1 polymer ?
#
loop_
_entity_poly.entity_id
_entity_poly.type
_entity_poly.pdbx_seq_one_letter_code
_entity_poly.pdbx_strand_id
1 'polypeptide(L)'
;MLMIIIVVCLQGYWGCEVQSSLLDLHFVKNDWGITKYPVTPGHEVVGVVTEVGSKVEKFKIGNKVGYCPKQVQTYGFTNFDGTQTYGGYSDHMVADEHFVLRWPENLPLDSGAPLLCAGVTTYSPLKYFGLDKPGMKVGVVGLSWLGHVAVKMAKAFGAEVTVFSTSPAKEKEGIEGLKADHFINSKDEHQMCNTSKFCVQ
;
A
#
# COMPACT_ATOMS: atom_id res chain seq x y z
N MET A 1 3.79 10.64 26.39
CA MET A 1 3.27 10.36 25.05
C MET A 1 4.40 10.64 24.08
N LEU A 2 4.78 9.65 23.27
CA LEU A 2 5.70 9.83 22.16
C LEU A 2 4.81 10.30 21.01
N MET A 3 4.87 11.57 20.64
CA MET A 3 3.99 12.12 19.61
C MET A 3 4.82 12.87 18.60
N ILE A 4 4.57 12.58 17.33
CA ILE A 4 5.10 13.32 16.19
C ILE A 4 3.89 13.99 15.52
N ILE A 5 3.94 15.31 15.38
CA ILE A 5 2.98 16.04 14.55
C ILE A 5 3.57 16.10 13.14
N ILE A 6 2.82 15.56 12.19
CA ILE A 6 3.13 15.55 10.77
C ILE A 6 2.14 16.53 10.11
N VAL A 7 2.67 17.56 9.45
CA VAL A 7 1.86 18.34 8.51
C VAL A 7 1.71 17.49 7.25
N VAL A 8 0.48 17.07 7.00
CA VAL A 8 0.15 16.29 5.83
C VAL A 8 0.05 17.25 4.65
N CYS A 9 0.66 16.90 3.54
CA CYS A 9 0.57 17.73 2.33
C CYS A 9 -0.86 17.68 1.80
N LEU A 10 -1.70 18.64 2.22
CA LEU A 10 -3.04 18.82 1.68
C LEU A 10 -2.98 19.39 0.25
N GLN A 11 -3.84 18.85 -0.61
CA GLN A 11 -4.04 19.30 -1.99
C GLN A 11 -4.09 20.84 -2.11
N GLY A 12 -3.31 21.39 -3.05
CA GLY A 12 -3.37 22.78 -3.49
C GLY A 12 -2.08 23.58 -3.31
N TYR A 13 -1.21 23.15 -2.40
CA TYR A 13 0.17 23.64 -2.31
C TYR A 13 1.10 22.42 -2.34
N TRP A 14 2.15 22.46 -3.17
CA TRP A 14 3.22 21.44 -3.26
C TRP A 14 2.94 20.13 -4.01
N GLY A 15 1.88 20.01 -4.81
CA GLY A 15 1.78 18.95 -5.85
C GLY A 15 1.47 17.52 -5.37
N CYS A 16 1.07 17.30 -4.11
CA CYS A 16 0.53 15.99 -3.70
C CYS A 16 -0.94 15.84 -4.15
N GLU A 17 -1.20 14.93 -5.09
CA GLU A 17 -2.55 14.45 -5.38
C GLU A 17 -2.99 13.47 -4.29
N VAL A 18 -4.10 13.77 -3.59
CA VAL A 18 -4.74 12.80 -2.70
C VAL A 18 -5.30 11.69 -3.56
N GLN A 19 -4.63 10.54 -3.55
CA GLN A 19 -5.15 9.35 -4.17
C GLN A 19 -6.15 8.69 -3.23
N SER A 20 -7.45 8.81 -3.56
CA SER A 20 -8.49 8.06 -2.86
C SER A 20 -8.29 6.57 -3.06
N SER A 21 -7.85 5.87 -2.02
CA SER A 21 -7.72 4.42 -2.08
C SER A 21 -9.11 3.76 -2.07
N LEU A 22 -9.21 2.56 -2.63
CA LEU A 22 -10.46 1.78 -2.60
C LEU A 22 -10.90 1.47 -1.16
N LEU A 23 -9.94 1.31 -0.25
CA LEU A 23 -10.19 1.09 1.18
C LEU A 23 -10.86 2.32 1.82
N ASP A 24 -10.40 3.52 1.50
CA ASP A 24 -11.01 4.77 1.99
C ASP A 24 -12.47 4.88 1.50
N LEU A 25 -12.74 4.54 0.24
CA LEU A 25 -14.08 4.58 -0.34
C LEU A 25 -15.04 3.60 0.35
N HIS A 26 -14.62 2.35 0.57
CA HIS A 26 -15.43 1.34 1.25
C HIS A 26 -15.76 1.73 2.69
N PHE A 27 -14.82 2.35 3.41
CA PHE A 27 -15.07 2.89 4.75
C PHE A 27 -16.09 4.04 4.72
N VAL A 28 -15.93 5.02 3.81
CA VAL A 28 -16.86 6.15 3.71
C VAL A 28 -18.28 5.69 3.36
N LYS A 29 -18.42 4.63 2.55
CA LYS A 29 -19.71 4.03 2.20
C LYS A 29 -20.29 3.06 3.23
N ASN A 30 -19.51 2.74 4.26
CA ASN A 30 -19.87 1.74 5.27
C ASN A 30 -20.18 0.37 4.66
N ASP A 31 -19.46 -0.03 3.60
CA ASP A 31 -19.72 -1.29 2.89
C ASP A 31 -19.53 -2.53 3.80
N TRP A 32 -18.80 -2.38 4.91
CA TRP A 32 -18.59 -3.43 5.91
C TRP A 32 -19.45 -3.30 7.17
N GLY A 33 -20.31 -2.28 7.28
CA GLY A 33 -21.20 -2.09 8.44
C GLY A 33 -20.51 -1.69 9.75
N ILE A 34 -19.20 -1.39 9.72
CA ILE A 34 -18.37 -1.09 10.91
C ILE A 34 -17.97 0.38 11.02
N THR A 35 -18.34 1.24 10.06
CA THR A 35 -17.91 2.64 10.03
C THR A 35 -18.58 3.44 11.13
N LYS A 36 -17.76 4.16 11.92
CA LYS A 36 -18.20 5.15 12.90
C LYS A 36 -18.09 6.54 12.30
N TYR A 37 -19.21 7.24 12.19
CA TYR A 37 -19.25 8.63 11.71
C TYR A 37 -19.21 9.63 12.88
N PRO A 38 -18.60 10.82 12.72
CA PRO A 38 -17.88 11.28 11.51
C PRO A 38 -16.59 10.48 11.26
N VAL A 39 -16.23 10.30 9.99
CA VAL A 39 -15.01 9.60 9.58
C VAL A 39 -14.17 10.49 8.68
N THR A 40 -12.88 10.59 8.98
CA THR A 40 -11.87 11.21 8.12
C THR A 40 -10.96 10.11 7.61
N PRO A 41 -11.06 9.69 6.33
CA PRO A 41 -10.21 8.65 5.76
C PRO A 41 -8.76 9.12 5.53
N GLY A 42 -7.97 8.27 4.86
CA GLY A 42 -6.58 8.54 4.51
C GLY A 42 -5.62 7.79 5.42
N HIS A 43 -4.97 6.78 4.87
CA HIS A 43 -3.98 5.96 5.59
C HIS A 43 -2.63 5.84 4.83
N GLU A 44 -2.52 6.48 3.67
CA GLU A 44 -1.27 6.65 2.91
C GLU A 44 -0.70 8.04 3.20
N VAL A 45 -0.27 8.28 4.45
CA VAL A 45 0.06 9.63 4.95
C VAL A 45 1.55 9.91 4.86
N VAL A 46 1.91 10.98 4.14
CA VAL A 46 3.27 11.53 4.05
C VAL A 46 3.25 13.01 4.41
N GLY A 47 4.35 13.51 4.95
CA GLY A 47 4.43 14.90 5.37
C GLY A 47 5.74 15.27 6.03
N VAL A 48 5.78 16.50 6.55
CA VAL A 48 6.95 17.03 7.26
C VAL A 48 6.65 17.06 8.75
N VAL A 49 7.60 16.59 9.55
CA VAL A 49 7.51 16.64 11.01
C VAL A 49 7.64 18.08 11.48
N THR A 50 6.64 18.60 12.20
CA THR A 50 6.65 19.95 12.76
C THR A 50 6.91 19.99 14.26
N GLU A 51 6.51 18.95 14.99
CA GLU A 51 6.74 18.84 16.44
C GLU A 51 7.06 17.40 16.84
N VAL A 52 7.89 17.25 17.88
CA VAL A 52 8.26 15.96 18.47
C VAL A 52 8.14 16.01 20.00
N GLY A 53 7.60 14.94 20.60
CA GLY A 53 7.49 14.81 22.04
C GLY A 53 8.85 14.71 22.73
N SER A 54 8.94 15.16 23.98
CA SER A 54 10.20 15.27 24.75
C SER A 54 10.95 13.95 25.02
N LYS A 55 10.33 12.80 24.73
CA LYS A 55 10.91 11.46 24.93
C LYS A 55 11.16 10.70 23.61
N VAL A 56 10.91 11.33 22.47
CA VAL A 56 11.17 10.75 21.14
C VAL A 56 12.68 10.76 20.92
N GLU A 57 13.28 9.58 20.83
CA GLU A 57 14.74 9.45 20.82
C GLU A 57 15.30 8.67 19.63
N LYS A 58 14.48 7.93 18.84
CA LYS A 58 15.06 6.79 18.13
C LYS A 58 14.46 6.44 16.78
N PHE A 59 15.40 6.18 15.87
CA PHE A 59 15.61 4.78 15.46
C PHE A 59 17.01 4.31 15.86
N LYS A 60 17.16 3.00 16.16
CA LYS A 60 18.44 2.30 16.40
C LYS A 60 18.52 1.06 15.51
N ILE A 61 19.73 0.63 15.16
CA ILE A 61 19.99 -0.56 14.32
C ILE A 61 19.33 -1.80 14.95
N GLY A 62 18.49 -2.52 14.19
CA GLY A 62 17.94 -3.85 14.56
C GLY A 62 16.47 -3.92 15.00
N ASN A 63 15.61 -2.96 14.63
CA ASN A 63 14.19 -3.01 15.02
C ASN A 63 13.38 -4.09 14.26
N LYS A 64 12.43 -4.73 14.98
CA LYS A 64 11.65 -5.90 14.56
C LYS A 64 10.24 -5.51 14.07
N VAL A 65 9.67 -6.30 13.17
CA VAL A 65 8.26 -6.19 12.70
C VAL A 65 7.28 -6.80 13.72
N GLY A 66 6.17 -6.10 13.99
CA GLY A 66 5.19 -6.50 15.01
C GLY A 66 3.83 -6.84 14.40
N TYR A 67 3.41 -8.10 14.54
CA TYR A 67 1.99 -8.47 14.49
C TYR A 67 1.38 -8.15 15.87
N CYS A 68 0.40 -7.23 15.92
CA CYS A 68 -0.20 -6.76 17.17
C CYS A 68 -1.68 -7.21 17.25
N PRO A 69 -2.07 -8.04 18.23
CA PRO A 69 -3.47 -8.43 18.41
C PRO A 69 -4.36 -7.27 18.90
N LYS A 70 -3.77 -6.16 19.33
CA LYS A 70 -4.45 -4.90 19.68
C LYS A 70 -4.09 -3.80 18.68
N GLN A 71 -4.16 -4.11 17.38
CA GLN A 71 -3.91 -3.12 16.33
C GLN A 71 -5.00 -2.05 16.35
N VAL A 72 -4.58 -0.78 16.44
CA VAL A 72 -5.42 0.38 16.20
C VAL A 72 -5.18 0.83 14.76
N GLN A 73 -6.24 0.95 13.96
CA GLN A 73 -6.12 1.43 12.58
C GLN A 73 -6.05 2.96 12.52
N THR A 74 -5.49 3.47 11.43
CA THR A 74 -5.25 4.90 11.19
C THR A 74 -6.50 5.76 11.31
N TYR A 75 -7.67 5.27 10.92
CA TYR A 75 -8.93 6.01 11.05
C TYR A 75 -10.12 5.09 11.30
N GLY A 76 -11.15 5.61 11.97
CA GLY A 76 -12.42 4.90 12.20
C GLY A 76 -12.43 3.91 13.36
N PHE A 77 -11.34 3.84 14.15
CA PHE A 77 -11.20 2.92 15.28
C PHE A 77 -11.03 3.70 16.59
N THR A 78 -11.20 2.99 17.71
CA THR A 78 -10.98 3.58 19.03
C THR A 78 -9.50 3.45 19.40
N ASN A 79 -8.86 4.57 19.70
CA ASN A 79 -7.49 4.66 20.17
C ASN A 79 -7.38 4.25 21.65
N PHE A 80 -6.15 4.10 22.16
CA PHE A 80 -5.90 3.66 23.53
C PHE A 80 -6.41 4.62 24.60
N ASP A 81 -6.58 5.90 24.28
CA ASP A 81 -7.16 6.94 25.15
C ASP A 81 -8.69 7.01 25.07
N GLY A 82 -9.32 6.13 24.28
CA GLY A 82 -10.77 6.11 24.06
C GLY A 82 -11.27 7.06 22.97
N THR A 83 -10.40 7.89 22.39
CA THR A 83 -10.77 8.78 21.28
C THR A 83 -10.90 8.01 19.97
N GLN A 84 -11.60 8.59 18.99
CA GLN A 84 -11.67 8.04 17.65
C GLN A 84 -10.42 8.44 16.84
N THR A 85 -9.88 7.51 16.07
CA THR A 85 -8.81 7.81 15.11
C THR A 85 -9.36 8.48 13.85
N TYR A 86 -8.66 9.51 13.39
CA TYR A 86 -8.93 10.26 12.16
C TYR A 86 -7.70 10.19 11.26
N GLY A 87 -7.93 9.99 9.96
CA GLY A 87 -6.89 9.76 8.98
C GLY A 87 -6.27 11.03 8.42
N GLY A 88 -5.41 10.85 7.43
CA GLY A 88 -4.60 11.91 6.82
C GLY A 88 -5.32 12.80 5.82
N TYR A 89 -6.63 12.68 5.61
CA TYR A 89 -7.39 13.69 4.86
C TYR A 89 -7.69 14.91 5.76
N SER A 90 -6.61 15.45 6.31
CA SER A 90 -6.52 16.48 7.34
C SER A 90 -5.24 17.29 7.14
N ASP A 91 -5.14 18.49 7.72
CA ASP A 91 -3.94 19.32 7.63
C ASP A 91 -2.81 18.83 8.55
N HIS A 92 -3.18 18.17 9.64
CA HIS A 92 -2.26 17.66 10.65
C HIS A 92 -2.62 16.22 11.03
N MET A 93 -1.59 15.41 11.23
CA MET A 93 -1.71 14.08 11.82
C MET A 93 -0.77 13.96 13.01
N VAL A 94 -1.25 13.32 14.08
CA VAL A 94 -0.42 12.99 15.25
C VAL A 94 -0.33 11.47 15.36
N ALA A 95 0.90 10.97 15.38
CA ALA A 95 1.17 9.54 15.49
C ALA A 95 2.26 9.26 16.53
N ASP A 96 2.22 8.05 17.10
CA ASP A 96 3.28 7.56 17.96
C ASP A 96 4.53 7.23 17.11
N GLU A 97 5.72 7.57 17.62
CA GLU A 97 6.98 7.46 16.87
C GLU A 97 7.22 6.04 16.33
N HIS A 98 6.69 5.02 17.01
CA HIS A 98 6.85 3.62 16.60
C HIS A 98 6.17 3.29 15.26
N PHE A 99 5.13 4.05 14.90
CA PHE A 99 4.36 3.84 13.67
C PHE A 99 4.70 4.86 12.57
N VAL A 100 5.65 5.77 12.82
CA VAL A 100 6.13 6.73 11.83
C VAL A 100 7.38 6.17 11.15
N LEU A 101 7.38 6.14 9.81
CA LEU A 101 8.54 5.69 9.05
C LEU A 101 9.41 6.88 8.66
N ARG A 102 10.74 6.69 8.68
CA ARG A 102 11.66 7.66 8.09
C ARG A 102 11.52 7.65 6.58
N TRP A 103 11.21 8.82 6.01
CA TRP A 103 11.11 8.99 4.57
C TRP A 103 12.50 9.08 3.90
N PRO A 104 12.75 8.37 2.79
CA PRO A 104 14.00 8.52 2.04
C PRO A 104 14.01 9.84 1.24
N GLU A 105 15.12 10.58 1.32
CA GLU A 105 15.25 11.92 0.68
C GLU A 105 15.13 11.89 -0.85
N ASN A 106 15.43 10.75 -1.47
CA ASN A 106 15.39 10.56 -2.92
C ASN A 106 14.06 9.99 -3.43
N LEU A 107 13.04 9.87 -2.56
CA LEU A 107 11.71 9.41 -2.95
C LEU A 107 10.74 10.60 -2.90
N PRO A 108 10.12 10.97 -4.04
CA PRO A 108 9.09 12.00 -4.04
C PRO A 108 7.91 11.61 -3.15
N LEU A 109 7.39 12.56 -2.37
CA LEU A 109 6.33 12.31 -1.39
C LEU A 109 5.03 11.83 -2.05
N ASP A 110 4.64 12.50 -3.14
CA ASP A 110 3.43 12.24 -3.92
C ASP A 110 3.38 10.81 -4.48
N SER A 111 4.40 10.41 -5.22
CA SER A 111 4.48 9.11 -5.87
C SER A 111 4.87 7.98 -4.91
N GLY A 112 5.48 8.32 -3.77
CA GLY A 112 5.85 7.35 -2.75
C GLY A 112 4.74 7.03 -1.76
N ALA A 113 3.82 7.94 -1.46
CA ALA A 113 2.76 7.72 -0.47
C ALA A 113 1.97 6.41 -0.67
N PRO A 114 1.61 6.00 -1.91
CA PRO A 114 1.03 4.70 -2.20
C PRO A 114 1.78 3.48 -1.65
N LEU A 115 3.08 3.60 -1.43
CA LEU A 115 3.91 2.50 -0.94
C LEU A 115 3.58 2.13 0.52
N LEU A 116 3.02 3.07 1.29
CA LEU A 116 2.67 2.87 2.70
C LEU A 116 1.52 1.87 2.89
N CYS A 117 0.66 1.69 1.88
CA CYS A 117 -0.37 0.67 1.88
C CYS A 117 -0.13 -0.35 0.76
N ALA A 118 -0.27 0.04 -0.50
CA ALA A 118 -0.15 -0.89 -1.62
C ALA A 118 1.25 -1.49 -1.75
N GLY A 119 2.29 -0.70 -1.48
CA GLY A 119 3.68 -1.14 -1.49
C GLY A 119 3.94 -2.24 -0.47
N VAL A 120 3.73 -1.97 0.82
CA VAL A 120 3.96 -2.97 1.87
C VAL A 120 3.06 -4.21 1.71
N THR A 121 1.81 -4.03 1.27
CA THR A 121 0.85 -5.13 1.06
C THR A 121 1.34 -6.13 0.01
N THR A 122 2.04 -5.65 -1.03
CA THR A 122 2.57 -6.50 -2.09
C THR A 122 3.99 -6.98 -1.79
N TYR A 123 4.83 -6.12 -1.19
CA TYR A 123 6.20 -6.43 -0.82
C TYR A 123 6.29 -7.51 0.28
N SER A 124 5.45 -7.41 1.32
CA SER A 124 5.47 -8.32 2.47
C SER A 124 5.31 -9.80 2.07
N PRO A 125 4.26 -10.22 1.33
CA PRO A 125 4.13 -11.61 0.92
C PRO A 125 5.25 -12.04 -0.05
N LEU A 126 5.70 -11.16 -0.96
CA LEU A 126 6.82 -11.49 -1.86
C LEU A 126 8.07 -11.87 -1.07
N LYS A 127 8.40 -11.11 -0.02
CA LYS A 127 9.54 -11.40 0.87
C LYS A 127 9.29 -12.60 1.77
N TYR A 128 8.14 -12.63 2.44
CA TYR A 128 7.81 -13.64 3.44
C TYR A 128 7.80 -15.06 2.84
N PHE A 129 7.29 -15.21 1.63
CA PHE A 129 7.25 -16.50 0.92
C PHE A 129 8.48 -16.76 0.05
N GLY A 130 9.52 -15.90 0.10
CA GLY A 130 10.76 -16.07 -0.64
C GLY A 130 10.61 -15.98 -2.17
N LEU A 131 9.62 -15.22 -2.64
CA LEU A 131 9.37 -14.92 -4.05
C LEU A 131 10.21 -13.74 -4.57
N ASP A 132 11.04 -13.16 -3.71
CA ASP A 132 11.92 -12.02 -3.98
C ASP A 132 13.28 -12.40 -4.58
N LYS A 133 13.46 -13.68 -4.95
CA LYS A 133 14.70 -14.17 -5.58
C LYS A 133 14.64 -13.94 -7.10
N PRO A 134 15.75 -13.54 -7.74
CA PRO A 134 15.82 -13.44 -9.20
C PRO A 134 15.45 -14.77 -9.88
N GLY A 135 14.71 -14.70 -10.98
CA GLY A 135 14.28 -15.86 -11.76
C GLY A 135 13.03 -16.58 -11.23
N MET A 136 12.45 -16.13 -10.11
CA MET A 136 11.15 -16.62 -9.66
C MET A 136 10.06 -16.29 -10.69
N LYS A 137 9.11 -17.21 -10.91
CA LYS A 137 7.92 -16.96 -11.74
C LYS A 137 6.76 -16.52 -10.83
N VAL A 138 6.27 -15.30 -11.02
CA VAL A 138 5.22 -14.70 -10.18
C VAL A 138 4.00 -14.37 -11.05
N GLY A 139 2.85 -14.93 -10.67
CA GLY A 139 1.56 -14.56 -11.25
C GLY A 139 0.92 -13.41 -10.47
N VAL A 140 0.49 -12.36 -11.16
CA VAL A 140 -0.29 -11.26 -10.59
C VAL A 140 -1.70 -11.31 -11.16
N VAL A 141 -2.70 -11.55 -10.31
CA VAL A 141 -4.10 -11.62 -10.72
C VAL A 141 -4.76 -10.26 -10.51
N GLY A 142 -5.22 -9.65 -11.59
CA GLY A 142 -5.84 -8.34 -11.63
C GLY A 142 -4.83 -7.19 -11.78
N LEU A 143 -5.02 -6.37 -12.80
CA LEU A 143 -4.20 -5.18 -13.07
C LEU A 143 -4.95 -3.90 -12.67
N SER A 144 -4.99 -3.66 -11.37
CA SER A 144 -5.51 -2.44 -10.73
C SER A 144 -4.44 -1.87 -9.79
N TRP A 145 -4.80 -1.11 -8.76
CA TRP A 145 -3.87 -0.44 -7.86
C TRP A 145 -2.79 -1.36 -7.27
N LEU A 146 -3.19 -2.36 -6.48
CA LEU A 146 -2.27 -3.36 -5.91
C LEU A 146 -1.54 -4.14 -7.00
N GLY A 147 -2.22 -4.49 -8.10
CA GLY A 147 -1.63 -5.22 -9.21
C GLY A 147 -0.47 -4.48 -9.85
N HIS A 148 -0.59 -3.16 -10.07
CA HIS A 148 0.48 -2.34 -10.63
C HIS A 148 1.71 -2.35 -9.73
N VAL A 149 1.51 -2.17 -8.43
CA VAL A 149 2.60 -2.16 -7.45
C VAL A 149 3.23 -3.55 -7.33
N ALA A 150 2.41 -4.62 -7.34
CA ALA A 150 2.90 -6.00 -7.32
C ALA A 150 3.79 -6.33 -8.52
N VAL A 151 3.39 -5.94 -9.73
CA VAL A 151 4.21 -6.12 -10.94
C VAL A 151 5.54 -5.37 -10.79
N LYS A 152 5.51 -4.09 -10.42
CA LYS A 152 6.74 -3.29 -10.22
C LYS A 152 7.68 -3.91 -9.18
N MET A 153 7.15 -4.34 -8.03
CA MET A 153 7.93 -4.97 -6.97
C MET A 153 8.53 -6.30 -7.42
N ALA A 154 7.74 -7.18 -8.04
CA ALA A 154 8.23 -8.47 -8.52
C ALA A 154 9.30 -8.30 -9.63
N LYS A 155 9.09 -7.39 -10.58
CA LYS A 155 10.09 -7.05 -11.59
C LYS A 155 11.37 -6.48 -10.97
N ALA A 156 11.26 -5.62 -9.95
CA ALA A 156 12.42 -5.09 -9.24
C ALA A 156 13.23 -6.17 -8.50
N PHE A 157 12.60 -7.27 -8.08
CA PHE A 157 13.29 -8.45 -7.54
C PHE A 157 13.92 -9.35 -8.62
N GLY A 158 13.73 -9.05 -9.90
CA GLY A 158 14.20 -9.86 -11.01
C GLY A 158 13.34 -11.10 -11.28
N ALA A 159 12.07 -11.09 -10.89
CA ALA A 159 11.11 -12.14 -11.23
C ALA A 159 10.66 -12.06 -12.70
N GLU A 160 10.27 -13.20 -13.24
CA GLU A 160 9.45 -13.33 -14.43
C GLU A 160 7.98 -13.18 -14.01
N VAL A 161 7.30 -12.16 -14.53
CA VAL A 161 5.96 -11.76 -14.08
C VAL A 161 4.94 -12.03 -15.18
N THR A 162 3.90 -12.80 -14.83
CA THR A 162 2.73 -13.02 -15.67
C THR A 162 1.53 -12.31 -15.06
N VAL A 163 0.88 -11.43 -15.82
CA VAL A 163 -0.36 -10.77 -15.40
C VAL A 163 -1.56 -11.57 -15.91
N PHE A 164 -2.49 -11.89 -15.00
CA PHE A 164 -3.79 -12.48 -15.33
C PHE A 164 -4.87 -11.42 -15.19
N SER A 165 -5.69 -11.23 -16.24
CA SER A 165 -6.77 -10.24 -16.25
C SER A 165 -7.96 -10.74 -17.04
N THR A 166 -9.16 -10.34 -16.66
CA THR A 166 -10.39 -10.59 -17.45
C THR A 166 -10.63 -9.54 -18.54
N SER A 167 -9.84 -8.47 -18.56
CA SER A 167 -9.96 -7.35 -19.50
C SER A 167 -8.73 -7.30 -20.41
N PRO A 168 -8.88 -7.64 -21.71
CA PRO A 168 -7.80 -7.56 -22.70
C PRO A 168 -7.23 -6.15 -22.85
N ALA A 169 -8.04 -5.11 -22.61
CA ALA A 169 -7.61 -3.72 -22.70
C ALA A 169 -6.46 -3.36 -21.72
N LYS A 170 -6.22 -4.19 -20.70
CA LYS A 170 -5.12 -4.03 -19.74
C LYS A 170 -3.79 -4.61 -20.22
N GLU A 171 -3.76 -5.30 -21.34
CA GLU A 171 -2.56 -5.96 -21.86
C GLU A 171 -1.46 -4.96 -22.19
N LYS A 172 -1.78 -3.92 -22.95
CA LYS A 172 -0.82 -2.88 -23.32
C LYS A 172 -0.18 -2.23 -22.10
N GLU A 173 -0.99 -1.89 -21.09
CA GLU A 173 -0.51 -1.34 -19.82
C GLU A 173 0.38 -2.32 -19.06
N GLY A 174 0.01 -3.60 -18.99
CA GLY A 174 0.78 -4.64 -18.32
C GLY A 174 2.13 -4.90 -18.97
N ILE A 175 2.15 -5.10 -20.29
CA ILE A 175 3.36 -5.44 -21.05
C ILE A 175 4.22 -4.21 -21.31
N GLU A 176 3.68 -3.17 -21.96
CA GLU A 176 4.48 -2.01 -22.37
C GLU A 176 4.71 -1.04 -21.21
N GLY A 177 3.68 -0.80 -20.38
CA GLY A 177 3.73 0.16 -19.29
C GLY A 177 4.49 -0.37 -18.08
N LEU A 178 4.11 -1.54 -17.57
CA LEU A 178 4.65 -2.12 -16.34
C LEU A 178 5.76 -3.16 -16.56
N LYS A 179 6.02 -3.53 -17.82
CA LYS A 179 7.07 -4.49 -18.19
C LYS A 179 6.86 -5.89 -17.61
N ALA A 180 5.60 -6.32 -17.48
CA ALA A 180 5.31 -7.74 -17.28
C ALA A 180 5.83 -8.55 -18.48
N ASP A 181 6.31 -9.77 -18.22
CA ASP A 181 6.87 -10.63 -19.26
C ASP A 181 5.76 -11.29 -20.08
N HIS A 182 4.64 -11.59 -19.43
CA HIS A 182 3.48 -12.22 -20.06
C HIS A 182 2.16 -11.60 -19.58
N PHE A 183 1.15 -11.66 -20.44
CA PHE A 183 -0.22 -11.27 -20.11
C PHE A 183 -1.18 -12.35 -20.58
N ILE A 184 -2.13 -12.72 -19.71
CA ILE A 184 -3.06 -13.81 -19.93
C ILE A 184 -4.47 -13.30 -19.68
N ASN A 185 -5.30 -13.40 -20.72
CA ASN A 185 -6.73 -13.17 -20.57
C ASN A 185 -7.35 -14.39 -19.87
N SER A 186 -7.76 -14.23 -18.61
CA SER A 186 -8.30 -15.33 -17.82
C SER A 186 -9.68 -15.83 -18.29
N LYS A 187 -10.31 -15.14 -19.26
CA LYS A 187 -11.52 -15.62 -19.95
C LYS A 187 -11.22 -16.47 -21.19
N ASP A 188 -9.97 -16.50 -21.63
CA ASP A 188 -9.52 -17.32 -22.74
C ASP A 188 -8.98 -18.65 -22.19
N GLU A 189 -9.79 -19.71 -22.33
CA GLU A 189 -9.46 -21.05 -21.84
C GLU A 189 -8.17 -21.59 -22.47
N HIS A 190 -7.89 -21.28 -23.74
CA HIS A 190 -6.67 -21.74 -24.40
C HIS A 190 -5.42 -21.08 -23.81
N GLN A 191 -5.48 -19.77 -23.53
CA GLN A 191 -4.37 -19.08 -22.86
C GLN A 191 -4.15 -19.61 -21.44
N MET A 192 -5.24 -19.85 -20.70
CA MET A 192 -5.17 -20.40 -19.35
C MET A 192 -4.56 -21.81 -19.33
N CYS A 193 -4.94 -22.68 -20.29
CA CYS A 193 -4.44 -24.05 -20.38
C CYS A 193 -2.96 -24.13 -20.77
N ASN A 194 -2.47 -23.21 -21.61
CA ASN A 194 -1.07 -23.16 -22.02
C ASN A 194 -0.13 -22.66 -20.91
N THR A 195 -0.68 -22.14 -19.82
CA THR A 195 0.10 -21.77 -18.63
C THR A 195 0.33 -23.03 -17.81
N SER A 196 1.53 -23.60 -17.93
CA SER A 196 2.01 -24.93 -17.47
C SER A 196 1.55 -25.54 -16.12
N LYS A 197 0.70 -24.89 -15.30
CA LYS A 197 0.18 -25.42 -14.02
C LYS A 197 -1.27 -25.04 -13.64
N PHE A 198 -2.06 -24.36 -14.49
CA PHE A 198 -3.37 -23.82 -14.07
C PHE A 198 -4.62 -24.52 -14.65
N CYS A 199 -4.48 -25.63 -15.39
CA CYS A 199 -5.64 -26.46 -15.72
C CYS A 199 -6.26 -27.06 -14.46
N VAL A 200 -7.45 -26.60 -14.10
CA VAL A 200 -8.39 -27.42 -13.34
C VAL A 200 -8.92 -28.44 -14.33
N GLN A 201 -8.49 -29.70 -14.20
CA GLN A 201 -9.15 -30.83 -14.86
C GLN A 201 -10.53 -31.07 -14.26
#